data_AF-A0A1I0LQC1-F1
#
_entry.id   AF-A0A1I0LQC1-F1
#
_cell.length_a   1.000
_cell.length_b   1.000
_cell.length_c   1.000
_cell.angle_alpha   90.00
_cell.angle_beta   90.00
_cell.angle_gamma   90.00
#
_symmetry.space_group_name_H-M   'P 1'
#
loop_
_entity.id
_entity.type
_entity.pdbx_description
1 polymer ?
#
loop_
_entity_poly.entity_id
_entity_poly.type
_entity_poly.pdbx_seq_one_letter_code
_entity_poly.pdbx_strand_id
1 'polypeptide(L)'
;MTTRKLAARLGVQSPTLYWHIPNKAALVTAIAEAILEQQFPELTAPAPEERWQEWLIGLAGRLRRALLAHPDGARIISASQLSLKMAAFSELAMATVVGRGIPLRQARLVVLTVLRFTVGYVLEEQNGPPDADALDGFDLAAYAAARDCLEQIVHGPAAGG
;
A
#
# COMPACT_ATOMS: atom_id res chain seq x y z
N MET A 1 14.57 13.43 -2.20
CA MET A 1 15.11 12.23 -1.50
C MET A 1 15.87 11.34 -2.49
N THR A 2 17.10 10.94 -2.18
CA THR A 2 17.92 10.03 -3.01
C THR A 2 17.74 8.57 -2.56
N THR A 3 17.98 7.62 -3.48
CA THR A 3 17.98 6.17 -3.21
C THR A 3 18.88 5.79 -2.02
N ARG A 4 20.00 6.48 -1.88
CA ARG A 4 20.98 6.30 -0.80
C ARG A 4 20.43 6.63 0.60
N LYS A 5 19.67 7.72 0.73
CA LYS A 5 19.04 8.11 2.02
C LYS A 5 17.91 7.14 2.42
N LEU A 6 17.19 6.58 1.45
CA LEU A 6 16.13 5.60 1.70
C LEU A 6 16.71 4.26 2.17
N ALA A 7 17.73 3.73 1.49
CA ALA A 7 18.37 2.47 1.86
C ALA A 7 19.04 2.53 3.25
N ALA A 8 19.69 3.66 3.58
CA ALA A 8 20.30 3.86 4.89
C ALA A 8 19.26 3.88 6.03
N ARG A 9 18.10 4.52 5.82
CA ARG A 9 16.98 4.52 6.79
C ARG A 9 16.38 3.12 7.01
N LEU A 10 16.57 2.20 6.07
CA LEU A 10 15.99 0.86 6.08
C LEU A 10 16.98 -0.23 6.51
N GLY A 11 18.19 0.14 6.95
CA GLY A 11 19.18 -0.82 7.44
C GLY A 11 19.81 -1.72 6.36
N VAL A 12 19.59 -1.42 5.07
CA VAL A 12 20.10 -2.24 3.97
C VAL A 12 21.53 -1.81 3.62
N GLN A 13 22.50 -2.42 4.30
CA GLN A 13 23.94 -2.21 4.13
C GLN A 13 24.51 -3.25 3.16
N SER A 14 24.19 -3.20 1.86
CA SER A 14 24.91 -4.05 0.90
C SER A 14 25.26 -3.33 -0.41
N PRO A 15 26.56 -3.11 -0.70
CA PRO A 15 27.04 -2.56 -1.96
C PRO A 15 26.61 -3.35 -3.20
N THR A 16 26.39 -4.67 -3.09
CA THR A 16 25.95 -5.54 -4.19
C THR A 16 24.49 -5.34 -4.59
N LEU A 17 23.64 -4.82 -3.68
CA LEU A 17 22.23 -4.58 -3.98
C LEU A 17 22.05 -3.50 -5.06
N TYR A 18 22.95 -2.52 -5.12
CA TYR A 18 22.87 -1.42 -6.08
C TYR A 18 23.20 -1.83 -7.52
N TRP A 19 23.98 -2.89 -7.74
CA TRP A 19 24.35 -3.35 -9.08
C TRP A 19 23.17 -3.98 -9.85
N HIS A 20 22.21 -4.56 -9.15
CA HIS A 20 21.04 -5.20 -9.74
C HIS A 20 19.80 -4.31 -9.79
N ILE A 21 19.84 -3.11 -9.20
CA ILE A 21 18.67 -2.24 -9.07
C ILE A 21 18.82 -1.03 -10.02
N PRO A 22 18.10 -1.01 -11.15
CA PRO A 22 18.33 -0.03 -12.21
C PRO A 22 17.86 1.38 -11.88
N ASN A 23 16.91 1.56 -10.96
CA ASN A 23 16.33 2.86 -10.62
C ASN A 23 15.65 2.88 -9.24
N LYS A 24 15.17 4.05 -8.83
CA LYS A 24 14.47 4.25 -7.55
C LYS A 24 13.21 3.40 -7.42
N ALA A 25 12.44 3.22 -8.48
CA ALA A 25 11.21 2.42 -8.44
C ALA A 25 11.52 0.93 -8.20
N ALA A 26 12.59 0.42 -8.81
CA ALA A 26 13.09 -0.92 -8.56
C ALA A 26 13.60 -1.09 -7.11
N LEU A 27 14.25 -0.07 -6.54
CA LEU A 27 14.64 -0.09 -5.12
C LEU A 27 13.43 -0.17 -4.19
N VAL A 28 12.43 0.70 -4.41
CA VAL A 28 11.18 0.70 -3.64
C VAL A 28 10.48 -0.65 -3.74
N THR A 29 10.44 -1.24 -4.94
CA THR A 29 9.86 -2.56 -5.16
C THR A 29 10.65 -3.65 -4.43
N ALA A 30 11.98 -3.65 -4.48
CA ALA A 30 12.80 -4.62 -3.76
C ALA A 30 12.62 -4.54 -2.23
N ILE A 31 12.45 -3.32 -1.69
CA ILE A 31 12.14 -3.14 -0.27
C ILE A 31 10.75 -3.69 0.04
N ALA A 32 9.75 -3.41 -0.80
CA ALA A 32 8.41 -3.96 -0.66
C ALA A 32 8.43 -5.50 -0.64
N GLU A 33 9.18 -6.14 -1.54
CA GLU A 33 9.37 -7.60 -1.55
C GLU A 33 9.94 -8.11 -0.22
N ALA A 34 10.98 -7.45 0.30
CA ALA A 34 11.62 -7.84 1.55
C ALA A 34 10.68 -7.68 2.77
N ILE A 35 9.85 -6.63 2.80
CA ILE A 35 8.84 -6.42 3.84
C ILE A 35 7.80 -7.56 3.81
N LEU A 36 7.33 -7.90 2.61
CA LEU A 36 6.32 -8.94 2.42
C LEU A 36 6.88 -10.34 2.73
N GLU A 37 8.15 -10.62 2.42
CA GLU A 37 8.81 -11.91 2.69
C GLU A 37 8.67 -12.36 4.14
N GLN A 38 8.81 -11.44 5.10
CA GLN A 38 8.76 -11.76 6.52
C GLN A 38 7.41 -12.35 6.96
N GLN A 39 6.32 -11.86 6.36
CA GLN A 39 4.97 -12.34 6.68
C GLN A 39 4.42 -13.31 5.64
N PHE A 40 5.04 -13.42 4.46
CA PHE A 40 4.64 -14.31 3.36
C PHE A 40 5.86 -15.06 2.79
N PRO A 41 6.53 -15.90 3.62
CA PRO A 41 7.58 -16.79 3.12
C PRO A 41 7.01 -17.86 2.18
N GLU A 42 5.77 -18.28 2.46
CA GLU A 42 4.99 -19.15 1.61
C GLU A 42 3.54 -18.64 1.55
N LEU A 43 2.98 -18.67 0.34
CA LEU A 43 1.58 -18.34 0.06
C LEU A 43 0.82 -19.65 -0.18
N THR A 44 -0.01 -20.04 0.76
CA THR A 44 -0.77 -21.29 0.73
C THR A 44 -2.26 -21.03 0.52
N ALA A 45 -2.88 -21.81 -0.37
CA ALA A 45 -4.33 -21.85 -0.51
C ALA A 45 -5.00 -22.31 0.81
N PRO A 46 -6.27 -21.96 1.06
CA PRO A 46 -6.98 -22.48 2.21
C PRO A 46 -7.17 -24.00 2.13
N ALA A 47 -7.33 -24.65 3.28
CA ALA A 47 -7.75 -26.05 3.30
C ALA A 47 -9.11 -26.23 2.60
N PRO A 48 -9.43 -27.42 2.06
CA PRO A 48 -10.69 -27.66 1.34
C PRO A 48 -11.94 -27.26 2.16
N GLU A 49 -11.93 -27.59 3.44
CA GLU A 49 -13.00 -27.31 4.42
C GLU A 49 -12.98 -25.87 4.97
N GLU A 50 -11.85 -25.16 4.85
CA GLU A 50 -11.72 -23.79 5.34
C GLU A 50 -12.54 -22.83 4.48
N ARG A 51 -13.23 -21.88 5.13
CA ARG A 51 -13.98 -20.84 4.43
C ARG A 51 -13.02 -19.82 3.83
N TRP A 52 -13.12 -19.61 2.52
CA TRP A 52 -12.25 -18.66 1.81
C TRP A 52 -12.32 -17.24 2.38
N GLN A 53 -13.45 -16.84 2.98
CA GLN A 53 -13.59 -15.52 3.61
C GLN A 53 -12.69 -15.38 4.83
N GLU A 54 -12.67 -16.39 5.70
CA GLU A 54 -11.86 -16.40 6.92
C GLU A 54 -10.37 -16.44 6.58
N TRP A 55 -10.01 -17.27 5.60
CA TRP A 55 -8.67 -17.31 5.03
C TRP A 55 -8.23 -15.96 4.45
N LEU A 56 -9.09 -15.29 3.67
CA LEU A 56 -8.77 -13.99 3.07
C LEU A 56 -8.63 -12.88 4.14
N ILE A 57 -9.42 -12.93 5.21
CA ILE A 57 -9.26 -12.07 6.39
C ILE A 57 -7.93 -12.35 7.08
N GLY A 58 -7.56 -13.61 7.24
CA GLY A 58 -6.25 -14.01 7.81
C GLY A 58 -5.08 -13.49 6.99
N LEU A 59 -5.18 -13.57 5.66
CA LEU A 59 -4.21 -12.99 4.72
C LEU A 59 -4.12 -11.46 4.85
N ALA A 60 -5.26 -10.77 4.94
CA ALA A 60 -5.29 -9.32 5.17
C ALA A 60 -4.62 -8.95 6.52
N GLY A 61 -4.84 -9.75 7.56
CA GLY A 61 -4.18 -9.60 8.85
C GLY A 61 -2.66 -9.76 8.78
N ARG A 62 -2.16 -10.73 8.00
CA ARG A 62 -0.72 -10.90 7.74
C ARG A 62 -0.15 -9.70 6.97
N LEU A 63 -0.87 -9.21 5.95
CA LEU A 63 -0.46 -8.04 5.19
C LEU A 63 -0.35 -6.82 6.11
N ARG A 64 -1.39 -6.56 6.91
CA ARG A 64 -1.38 -5.49 7.92
C ARG A 64 -0.16 -5.57 8.84
N ARG A 65 0.17 -6.75 9.37
CA ARG A 65 1.38 -6.95 10.20
C ARG A 65 2.66 -6.63 9.44
N ALA A 66 2.76 -7.03 8.18
CA ALA A 66 3.94 -6.74 7.34
C ALA A 66 4.12 -5.23 7.17
N LEU A 67 3.04 -4.52 6.87
CA LEU A 67 3.05 -3.07 6.65
C LEU A 67 3.41 -2.31 7.94
N LEU A 68 2.86 -2.73 9.09
CA LEU A 68 3.10 -2.09 10.38
C LEU A 68 4.49 -2.39 10.98
N ALA A 69 5.15 -3.47 10.56
CA ALA A 69 6.49 -3.83 11.03
C ALA A 69 7.57 -2.81 10.62
N HIS A 70 7.28 -1.95 9.64
CA HIS A 70 8.23 -0.98 9.10
C HIS A 70 7.61 0.43 9.05
N PRO A 71 8.32 1.48 9.53
CA PRO A 71 7.92 2.86 9.29
C PRO A 71 7.73 3.11 7.79
N ASP A 72 6.67 3.83 7.42
CA ASP A 72 6.27 4.09 6.03
C ASP A 72 5.95 2.81 5.20
N GLY A 73 5.78 1.63 5.82
CA GLY A 73 5.58 0.35 5.12
C GLY A 73 4.41 0.36 4.11
N ALA A 74 3.26 0.93 4.49
CA ALA A 74 2.12 1.06 3.58
C ALA A 74 2.42 2.02 2.41
N ARG A 75 3.18 3.09 2.64
CA ARG A 75 3.61 4.05 1.61
C ARG A 75 4.59 3.41 0.63
N ILE A 76 5.53 2.60 1.11
CA ILE A 76 6.47 1.84 0.29
C ILE A 76 5.74 0.86 -0.62
N ILE A 77 4.80 0.10 -0.06
CA ILE A 77 4.03 -0.90 -0.81
C ILE A 77 3.12 -0.23 -1.85
N SER A 78 2.48 0.88 -1.50
CA SER A 78 1.66 1.69 -2.41
C SER A 78 2.48 2.30 -3.56
N ALA A 79 3.75 2.61 -3.33
CA ALA A 79 4.66 3.15 -4.33
C ALA A 79 5.39 2.07 -5.15
N SER A 80 5.26 0.79 -4.79
CA SER A 80 5.84 -0.31 -5.56
C SER A 80 5.05 -0.54 -6.84
N GLN A 81 5.74 -0.79 -7.96
CA GLN A 81 5.10 -0.87 -9.27
C GLN A 81 4.95 -2.31 -9.77
N LEU A 82 5.92 -3.18 -9.47
CA LEU A 82 6.01 -4.53 -10.02
C LEU A 82 6.35 -5.55 -8.92
N SER A 83 5.65 -5.49 -7.79
CA SER A 83 5.85 -6.50 -6.73
C SER A 83 5.28 -7.86 -7.17
N LEU A 84 6.17 -8.83 -7.29
CA LEU A 84 5.86 -10.23 -7.57
C LEU A 84 5.08 -10.88 -6.42
N LYS A 85 5.43 -10.57 -5.16
CA LYS A 85 4.67 -11.08 -4.01
C LYS A 85 3.22 -10.59 -3.98
N MET A 86 2.99 -9.30 -4.25
CA MET A 86 1.62 -8.77 -4.34
C MET A 86 0.85 -9.37 -5.51
N ALA A 87 1.51 -9.61 -6.65
CA ALA A 87 0.90 -10.29 -7.78
C ALA A 87 0.51 -11.73 -7.43
N ALA A 88 1.44 -12.52 -6.88
CA ALA A 88 1.21 -13.89 -6.44
C ALA A 88 0.11 -14.00 -5.37
N PHE A 89 0.10 -13.07 -4.41
CA PHE A 89 -0.98 -12.97 -3.41
C PHE A 89 -2.33 -12.77 -4.10
N SER A 90 -2.42 -11.78 -5.00
CA SER A 90 -3.67 -11.43 -5.66
C SER A 90 -4.17 -12.57 -6.55
N GLU A 91 -3.26 -13.21 -7.27
CA GLU A 91 -3.54 -14.36 -8.11
C GLU A 91 -4.06 -15.55 -7.31
N LEU A 92 -3.35 -15.96 -6.25
CA LEU A 92 -3.77 -17.04 -5.37
C LEU A 92 -5.13 -16.77 -4.73
N ALA A 93 -5.35 -15.54 -4.25
CA ALA A 93 -6.62 -15.15 -3.64
C ALA A 93 -7.76 -15.18 -4.66
N MET A 94 -7.56 -14.66 -5.87
CA MET A 94 -8.57 -14.72 -6.93
C MET A 94 -8.85 -16.15 -7.36
N ALA A 95 -7.82 -16.96 -7.58
CA ALA A 95 -7.95 -18.38 -7.95
C ALA A 95 -8.70 -19.18 -6.88
N THR A 96 -8.41 -18.93 -5.61
CA THR A 96 -9.11 -19.55 -4.47
C THR A 96 -10.60 -19.22 -4.49
N VAL A 97 -10.96 -17.94 -4.65
CA VAL A 97 -12.36 -17.51 -4.65
C VAL A 97 -13.11 -18.04 -5.87
N VAL A 98 -12.45 -18.06 -7.04
CA VAL A 98 -12.99 -18.68 -8.26
C VAL A 98 -13.20 -20.19 -8.09
N GLY A 99 -12.27 -20.88 -7.46
CA GLY A 99 -12.38 -22.32 -7.15
C GLY A 99 -13.56 -22.66 -6.23
N ARG A 100 -14.15 -21.67 -5.54
CA ARG A 100 -15.37 -21.81 -4.74
C ARG A 100 -16.65 -21.41 -5.50
N GLY A 101 -16.57 -21.29 -6.82
CA GLY A 101 -17.72 -21.04 -7.70
C GLY A 101 -18.09 -19.56 -7.89
N ILE A 102 -17.28 -18.63 -7.37
CA ILE A 102 -17.52 -17.20 -7.53
C ILE A 102 -16.97 -16.75 -8.90
N PRO A 103 -17.75 -16.03 -9.73
CA PRO A 103 -17.27 -15.52 -11.01
C PRO A 103 -16.02 -14.63 -10.87
N LEU A 104 -15.07 -14.75 -11.80
CA LEU A 104 -13.79 -14.03 -11.78
C LEU A 104 -13.94 -12.51 -11.55
N ARG A 105 -14.94 -11.87 -12.17
CA ARG A 105 -15.20 -10.44 -11.98
C ARG A 105 -15.50 -10.11 -10.52
N GLN A 106 -16.31 -10.93 -9.85
CA GLN A 106 -16.65 -10.75 -8.44
C GLN A 106 -15.45 -11.10 -7.54
N ALA A 107 -14.74 -12.20 -7.83
CA ALA A 107 -13.52 -12.58 -7.11
C ALA A 107 -12.48 -11.46 -7.12
N ARG A 108 -12.22 -10.86 -8.28
CA ARG A 108 -11.31 -9.71 -8.43
C ARG A 108 -11.76 -8.52 -7.61
N LEU A 109 -13.06 -8.18 -7.61
CA LEU A 109 -13.58 -7.07 -6.81
C LEU A 109 -13.38 -7.33 -5.32
N VAL A 110 -13.72 -8.52 -4.83
CA VAL A 110 -13.56 -8.88 -3.42
C VAL A 110 -12.09 -8.80 -3.00
N VAL A 111 -11.19 -9.44 -3.74
CA VAL A 111 -9.75 -9.51 -3.41
C VAL A 111 -9.12 -8.12 -3.45
N LEU A 112 -9.36 -7.33 -4.50
CA LEU A 112 -8.80 -6.00 -4.61
C LEU A 112 -9.37 -5.03 -3.56
N THR A 113 -10.64 -5.18 -3.19
CA THR A 113 -11.23 -4.38 -2.10
C THR A 113 -10.53 -4.68 -0.78
N VAL A 114 -10.38 -5.96 -0.42
CA VAL A 114 -9.70 -6.34 0.84
C VAL A 114 -8.26 -5.85 0.85
N LEU A 115 -7.52 -6.04 -0.24
CA LEU A 115 -6.13 -5.61 -0.35
C LEU A 115 -5.98 -4.09 -0.24
N ARG A 116 -6.74 -3.35 -1.05
CA ARG A 116 -6.65 -1.87 -1.08
C ARG A 116 -7.14 -1.25 0.21
N PHE A 117 -8.20 -1.80 0.80
CA PHE A 117 -8.66 -1.39 2.12
C PHE A 117 -7.56 -1.58 3.16
N THR A 118 -6.92 -2.76 3.19
CA THR A 118 -5.86 -3.06 4.16
C THR A 118 -4.68 -2.10 4.01
N VAL A 119 -4.22 -1.86 2.79
CA VAL A 119 -3.11 -0.94 2.52
C VAL A 119 -3.48 0.51 2.88
N GLY A 120 -4.67 0.98 2.46
CA GLY A 120 -5.14 2.32 2.74
C GLY A 120 -5.35 2.59 4.22
N TYR A 121 -5.97 1.63 4.93
CA TYR A 121 -6.17 1.72 6.38
C TYR A 121 -4.84 1.81 7.13
N VAL A 122 -3.84 0.99 6.77
CA VAL A 122 -2.52 1.07 7.41
C VAL A 122 -1.79 2.36 7.02
N LEU A 123 -1.99 2.88 5.81
CA LEU A 123 -1.42 4.17 5.40
C LEU A 123 -1.95 5.31 6.29
N GLU A 124 -3.25 5.34 6.55
CA GLU A 124 -3.87 6.31 7.47
C GLU A 124 -3.34 6.14 8.91
N GLU A 125 -3.27 4.91 9.40
CA GLU A 125 -2.75 4.60 10.73
C GLU A 125 -1.27 5.01 10.90
N GLN A 126 -0.44 4.83 9.86
CA GLN A 126 0.97 5.22 9.88
C GLN A 126 1.19 6.73 9.72
N ASN A 127 0.25 7.46 9.11
CA ASN A 127 0.32 8.93 9.08
C ASN A 127 0.04 9.53 10.45
N GLY A 128 -0.71 8.83 11.30
CA GLY A 128 -1.13 9.31 12.62
C GLY A 128 -2.13 10.48 12.53
N PRO A 129 -2.66 10.94 13.67
CA PRO A 129 -3.38 12.22 13.71
C PRO A 129 -2.43 13.37 13.32
N PRO A 130 -2.96 14.52 12.86
CA PRO A 130 -2.16 15.71 12.65
C PRO A 130 -1.34 16.02 13.90
N ASP A 131 -0.06 16.36 13.73
CA ASP A 131 0.79 16.76 14.85
C ASP A 131 0.22 18.03 15.51
N ALA A 132 0.40 18.19 16.82
CA ALA A 132 -0.09 19.34 17.58
C ALA A 132 0.44 20.66 17.00
N ASP A 133 1.68 20.68 16.52
CA ASP A 133 2.28 21.83 15.82
C ASP A 133 1.57 22.17 14.49
N ALA A 134 0.98 21.18 13.82
CA ALA A 134 0.21 21.40 12.59
C ALA A 134 -1.20 21.94 12.86
N LEU A 135 -1.70 21.74 14.08
CA LEU A 135 -2.98 22.25 14.55
C LEU A 135 -2.86 23.58 15.29
N ASP A 136 -1.66 23.91 15.80
CA ASP A 136 -1.41 25.17 16.48
C ASP A 136 -1.54 26.34 15.50
N GLY A 137 -2.43 27.29 15.82
CA GLY A 137 -2.79 28.40 14.93
C GLY A 137 -3.62 28.03 13.69
N PHE A 138 -4.09 26.79 13.54
CA PHE A 138 -4.96 26.41 12.43
C PHE A 138 -6.41 26.90 12.68
N ASP A 139 -6.79 27.99 12.02
CA ASP A 139 -8.16 28.50 12.02
C ASP A 139 -8.98 27.84 10.90
N LEU A 140 -9.86 26.92 11.29
CA LEU A 140 -10.76 26.21 10.38
C LEU A 140 -11.75 27.15 9.67
N ALA A 141 -12.21 28.22 10.33
CA ALA A 141 -13.13 29.19 9.73
C ALA A 141 -12.41 30.05 8.69
N ALA A 142 -11.19 30.50 8.97
CA ALA A 142 -10.36 31.20 7.99
C ALA A 142 -10.02 30.31 6.78
N TYR A 143 -9.68 29.04 7.01
CA TYR A 143 -9.46 28.07 5.94
C TYR A 143 -10.72 27.84 5.09
N ALA A 144 -11.89 27.66 5.72
CA ALA A 144 -13.16 27.49 5.01
C ALA A 144 -13.51 28.71 4.14
N ALA A 145 -13.24 29.92 4.62
CA ALA A 145 -13.43 31.16 3.84
C ALA A 145 -12.45 31.28 2.68
N ALA A 146 -11.21 30.79 2.84
CA ALA A 146 -10.20 30.78 1.77
C ALA A 146 -10.41 29.66 0.74
N ARG A 147 -11.17 28.60 1.08
CA ARG A 147 -11.45 27.46 0.19
C ARG A 147 -12.08 27.90 -1.13
N ASP A 148 -13.00 28.86 -1.10
CA ASP A 148 -13.67 29.36 -2.30
C ASP A 148 -12.70 30.04 -3.27
N CYS A 149 -11.61 30.64 -2.77
CA CYS A 149 -10.51 31.17 -3.58
C CYS A 149 -9.61 30.06 -4.13
N LEU A 150 -9.38 28.99 -3.37
CA LEU A 150 -8.62 27.81 -3.81
C LEU A 150 -9.36 27.02 -4.92
N GLU A 151 -10.70 26.95 -4.86
CA GLU A 151 -11.52 26.32 -5.90
C GLU A 151 -11.35 27.03 -7.26
N GLN A 152 -11.20 28.35 -7.27
CA GLN A 152 -10.92 29.12 -8.50
C GLN A 152 -9.53 28.83 -9.09
N ILE A 153 -8.55 28.45 -8.26
CA ILE A 153 -7.19 28.08 -8.70
C ILE A 153 -7.18 26.68 -9.31
N VAL A 154 -7.89 25.72 -8.70
CA VAL A 154 -8.00 24.34 -9.20
C VAL A 154 -8.83 24.27 -10.49
N HIS A 155 -9.82 25.16 -10.64
CA HIS A 155 -10.72 25.24 -11.79
C HIS A 155 -10.50 26.50 -12.65
N GLY A 156 -9.25 26.94 -12.82
CA GLY A 156 -8.90 28.17 -13.54
C GLY A 156 -9.72 28.40 -14.83
N PRO A 157 -9.96 29.67 -15.22
CA PRO A 157 -11.01 30.04 -16.16
C PRO A 157 -10.86 29.21 -17.43
N ALA A 158 -11.92 28.51 -17.84
CA ALA A 158 -11.95 27.80 -19.10
C ALA A 158 -11.44 28.77 -20.17
N ALA A 159 -10.30 28.43 -20.79
CA ALA A 159 -9.68 29.23 -21.82
C ALA A 159 -10.70 29.39 -22.97
N GLY A 160 -11.37 30.53 -22.99
CA GLY A 160 -12.06 31.04 -24.17
C GLY A 160 -11.01 31.61 -25.11
N GLY A 161 -10.94 31.04 -26.32
CA GLY A 161 -10.05 31.44 -27.41
C GLY A 161 -10.15 30.45 -28.54
#